data_AF-D4MLT2-F1
#
_entry.id   AF-D4MLT2-F1
#
_cell.length_a   1.000
_cell.length_b   1.000
_cell.length_c   1.000
_cell.angle_alpha   90.00
_cell.angle_beta   90.00
_cell.angle_gamma   90.00
#
_symmetry.space_group_name_H-M   'P 1'
#
loop_
_entity.id
_entity.type
_entity.pdbx_description
1 polymer ?
#
loop_
_entity_poly.entity_id
_entity_poly.type
_entity_poly.pdbx_seq_one_letter_code
_entity_poly.pdbx_strand_id
1 'polypeptide(L)'
;MKEIALPTTNFAENAVMSVSRVFAVSWCFARNIYRKGERRKMKQTENEMNVNVPLEVIKASEIEPKEVKWLWYPYIPFGKVTLLQGDPGDGKSKLMLSIAALLSKGEALPFTDEETEPMTIIYQTTEDDADDTVVPRFNSAGGNGENLIFIKEDEKSLSFGDNRIAEAIEKYHAKLLILDPMSSYIGENCSMNNANETRAEFNHLIAVAKNTGCAIVIIAHMNKMRDTNPLYRTNGSIDIAGAARSILAITRTPNKEAPAERYMVQVKSNLAPTGSAILFEVAEKGVDFISEMEMTAEEAFQSLAPKRGRPNDKEIKAKEFLLEMLKDGEMLSSDCEERLEAAGFKKSTIKKAKKKAGVISRKRGFLWYWSLPMGDIPRE
;
A
#
# COMPACT_ATOMS: atom_id res chain seq x y z
N MET A 1 -44.41 -14.89 34.18
CA MET A 1 -45.60 -14.66 33.31
C MET A 1 -45.12 -13.77 32.17
N LYS A 2 -44.64 -14.41 31.09
CA LYS A 2 -45.29 -14.61 29.78
C LYS A 2 -45.28 -13.35 28.91
N GLU A 3 -44.44 -13.42 27.87
CA GLU A 3 -44.45 -12.62 26.64
C GLU A 3 -45.85 -12.55 26.00
N ILE A 4 -46.07 -11.60 25.08
CA ILE A 4 -46.32 -11.87 23.64
C ILE A 4 -46.60 -10.55 22.89
N ALA A 5 -46.19 -10.58 21.62
CA ALA A 5 -46.11 -9.57 20.57
C ALA A 5 -47.41 -8.89 20.08
N LEU A 6 -47.18 -7.84 19.28
CA LEU A 6 -48.09 -7.13 18.35
C LEU A 6 -48.98 -8.04 17.48
N PRO A 7 -50.10 -7.49 16.97
CA PRO A 7 -50.35 -7.49 15.52
C PRO A 7 -50.81 -6.10 15.02
N THR A 8 -50.18 -5.52 13.98
CA THR A 8 -50.48 -5.60 12.54
C THR A 8 -51.85 -5.04 12.10
N THR A 9 -51.75 -4.09 11.19
CA THR A 9 -52.76 -3.39 10.38
C THR A 9 -53.72 -4.30 9.59
N ASN A 10 -54.97 -3.84 9.36
CA ASN A 10 -55.50 -3.37 8.05
C ASN A 10 -56.96 -3.82 7.72
N PHE A 11 -57.61 -3.00 6.88
CA PHE A 11 -58.89 -3.15 6.14
C PHE A 11 -60.21 -2.87 6.89
N ALA A 12 -60.83 -1.71 6.63
CA ALA A 12 -61.91 -1.46 5.64
C ALA A 12 -63.28 -1.60 6.36
N GLU A 13 -64.30 -0.75 6.22
CA GLU A 13 -64.72 0.17 5.17
C GLU A 13 -65.87 1.02 5.75
N ASN A 14 -66.01 2.26 5.26
CA ASN A 14 -67.26 3.02 5.14
C ASN A 14 -68.05 3.42 6.41
N ALA A 15 -67.79 4.64 6.90
CA ALA A 15 -68.86 5.54 7.37
C ALA A 15 -68.44 7.03 7.23
N VAL A 16 -68.86 7.59 6.11
CA VAL A 16 -69.16 9.00 5.80
C VAL A 16 -68.90 10.06 6.90
N MET A 17 -67.98 10.96 6.54
CA MET A 17 -67.78 12.35 6.96
C MET A 17 -68.84 13.04 7.85
N SER A 18 -68.40 13.52 9.01
CA SER A 18 -68.71 14.89 9.46
C SER A 18 -67.54 15.48 10.27
N VAL A 19 -66.45 15.84 9.57
CA VAL A 19 -65.34 16.57 10.21
C VAL A 19 -65.79 18.02 10.41
N SER A 20 -66.09 18.37 11.67
CA SER A 20 -66.39 19.74 12.08
C SER A 20 -65.28 20.70 11.63
N ARG A 21 -65.68 21.83 11.03
CA ARG A 21 -64.78 22.89 10.50
C ARG A 21 -63.73 23.37 11.50
N VAL A 22 -63.94 23.17 12.80
CA VAL A 22 -63.02 23.59 13.88
C VAL A 22 -61.73 22.76 13.90
N PHE A 23 -61.77 21.46 13.56
CA PHE A 23 -60.58 20.61 13.55
C PHE A 23 -59.68 20.84 12.31
N ALA A 24 -60.27 21.14 11.16
CA ALA A 24 -59.53 21.42 9.93
C ALA A 24 -58.70 22.71 10.03
N VAL A 25 -59.23 23.74 10.70
CA VAL A 25 -58.51 25.01 10.94
C VAL A 25 -57.34 24.78 11.89
N SER A 26 -57.55 24.04 13.00
CA SER A 26 -56.49 23.72 13.97
C SER A 26 -55.35 22.90 13.36
N TRP A 27 -55.66 21.93 12.49
CA TRP A 27 -54.65 21.12 11.79
C TRP A 27 -53.87 21.94 10.73
N CYS A 28 -54.52 22.88 10.05
CA CYS A 28 -53.85 23.82 9.13
C CYS A 28 -52.91 24.78 9.87
N PHE A 29 -53.29 25.27 11.05
CA PHE A 29 -52.41 26.10 11.89
C PHE A 29 -51.20 25.29 12.42
N ALA A 30 -51.42 24.07 12.93
CA ALA A 30 -50.34 23.19 13.38
C ALA A 30 -49.36 22.84 12.24
N ARG A 31 -49.87 22.53 11.04
CA ARG A 31 -49.05 22.23 9.85
C ARG A 31 -48.28 23.46 9.34
N ASN A 32 -48.84 24.66 9.47
CA ASN A 32 -48.13 25.90 9.14
C ASN A 32 -47.05 26.26 10.17
N ILE A 33 -47.27 26.00 11.46
CA ILE A 33 -46.27 26.19 12.51
C ILE A 33 -45.13 25.18 12.33
N TYR A 34 -45.44 23.91 12.04
CA TYR A 34 -44.46 22.87 11.76
C TYR A 34 -43.62 23.19 10.51
N ARG A 35 -44.25 23.59 9.40
CA ARG A 35 -43.55 24.05 8.18
C ARG A 35 -42.72 25.32 8.38
N LYS A 36 -43.16 26.25 9.23
CA LYS A 36 -42.36 27.43 9.61
C LYS A 36 -41.17 27.05 10.48
N GLY A 37 -41.31 26.05 11.35
CA GLY A 37 -40.23 25.46 12.15
C GLY A 37 -39.19 24.73 11.29
N GLU A 38 -39.63 23.92 10.33
CA GLU A 38 -38.75 23.26 9.33
C GLU A 38 -38.04 24.28 8.43
N ARG A 39 -38.74 25.33 7.97
CA ARG A 39 -38.10 26.41 7.19
C ARG A 39 -37.11 27.25 8.02
N ARG A 40 -37.35 27.43 9.31
CA ARG A 40 -36.40 28.11 10.22
C ARG A 40 -35.19 27.23 10.52
N LYS A 41 -35.40 25.93 10.73
CA LYS A 41 -34.32 24.94 10.84
C LYS A 41 -33.50 24.89 9.54
N MET A 42 -34.13 24.71 8.37
CA MET A 42 -33.45 24.75 7.06
C MET A 42 -32.69 26.05 6.83
N LYS A 43 -33.26 27.22 7.18
CA LYS A 43 -32.54 28.50 7.06
C LYS A 43 -31.37 28.64 8.04
N GLN A 44 -31.44 28.03 9.23
CA GLN A 44 -30.30 27.96 10.15
C GLN A 44 -29.22 26.99 9.64
N THR A 45 -29.62 25.85 9.07
CA THR A 45 -28.69 24.87 8.47
C THR A 45 -28.06 25.38 7.18
N GLU A 46 -28.77 26.17 6.37
CA GLU A 46 -28.22 26.83 5.16
C GLU A 46 -27.24 27.96 5.51
N ASN A 47 -27.45 28.67 6.62
CA ASN A 47 -26.52 29.71 7.08
C ASN A 47 -25.26 29.16 7.74
N GLU A 48 -25.28 27.94 8.29
CA GLU A 48 -24.10 27.28 8.85
C GLU A 48 -23.17 26.66 7.78
N MET A 49 -23.66 26.46 6.55
CA MET A 49 -22.87 25.86 5.46
C MET A 49 -22.12 26.87 4.57
N ASN A 50 -22.28 28.17 4.80
CA ASN A 50 -21.59 29.22 4.03
C ASN A 50 -20.42 29.79 4.84
N VAL A 51 -19.48 28.91 5.21
CA VAL A 51 -18.17 29.36 5.73
C VAL A 51 -17.44 30.01 4.56
N ASN A 52 -17.50 31.34 4.49
CA ASN A 52 -16.79 32.12 3.49
C ASN A 52 -15.29 32.10 3.85
N VAL A 53 -14.59 31.04 3.44
CA VAL A 53 -13.13 30.95 3.59
C VAL A 53 -12.52 31.95 2.60
N PRO A 54 -11.79 32.98 3.06
CA PRO A 54 -11.18 33.95 2.17
C PRO A 54 -10.18 33.24 1.23
N LEU A 55 -10.17 33.64 -0.04
CA LEU A 55 -9.21 33.13 -1.01
C LEU A 55 -7.80 33.64 -0.64
N GLU A 56 -6.96 32.74 -0.16
CA GLU A 56 -5.53 32.98 0.01
C GLU A 56 -4.76 32.43 -1.20
N VAL A 57 -4.03 33.29 -1.91
CA VAL A 57 -3.15 32.90 -3.02
C VAL A 57 -1.74 33.38 -2.71
N ILE A 58 -0.77 32.50 -2.86
CA ILE A 58 0.66 32.80 -2.73
C ILE A 58 1.35 32.55 -4.07
N LYS A 59 2.26 33.44 -4.48
CA LYS A 59 3.04 33.22 -5.71
C LYS A 59 4.16 32.22 -5.43
N ALA A 60 4.54 31.43 -6.45
CA ALA A 60 5.71 30.55 -6.33
C ALA A 60 6.99 31.30 -5.94
N SER A 61 7.15 32.55 -6.38
CA SER A 61 8.28 33.42 -6.02
C SER A 61 8.29 33.88 -4.55
N GLU A 62 7.17 33.74 -3.85
CA GLU A 62 7.02 34.09 -2.42
C GLU A 62 7.23 32.86 -1.52
N ILE A 63 7.41 31.68 -2.10
CA ILE A 63 7.69 30.44 -1.38
C ILE A 63 9.19 30.19 -1.42
N GLU A 64 9.82 30.16 -0.24
CA GLU A 64 11.21 29.75 -0.11
C GLU A 64 11.35 28.25 -0.42
N PRO A 65 12.14 27.85 -1.44
CA PRO A 65 12.42 26.45 -1.71
C PRO A 65 13.17 25.82 -0.54
N LYS A 66 12.69 24.67 -0.06
CA LYS A 66 13.34 23.92 1.03
C LYS A 66 13.78 22.56 0.51
N GLU A 67 15.01 22.19 0.87
CA GLU A 67 15.51 20.84 0.65
C GLU A 67 14.76 19.82 1.51
N VAL A 68 14.54 18.63 0.95
CA VAL A 68 13.96 17.51 1.70
C VAL A 68 15.04 16.96 2.62
N LYS A 69 14.80 17.03 3.93
CA LYS A 69 15.64 16.36 4.93
C LYS A 69 15.25 14.89 5.06
N TRP A 70 16.20 14.03 5.39
CA TRP A 70 16.00 12.58 5.47
C TRP A 70 16.39 12.07 6.85
N LEU A 71 15.60 11.12 7.37
CA LEU A 71 16.00 10.30 8.50
C LEU A 71 16.98 9.22 8.04
N TRP A 72 16.72 8.64 6.86
CA TRP A 72 17.58 7.66 6.23
C TRP A 72 17.54 7.89 4.72
N TYR A 73 18.58 8.49 4.13
CA TYR A 73 18.58 8.73 2.69
C TYR A 73 18.86 7.44 1.91
N PRO A 74 18.15 7.15 0.80
CA PRO A 74 16.96 7.83 0.25
C PRO A 74 15.64 7.16 0.70
N TYR A 75 15.64 6.40 1.79
CA TYR A 75 14.57 5.51 2.22
C TYR A 75 13.45 6.18 3.02
N ILE A 76 13.78 7.00 4.02
CA ILE A 76 12.81 7.57 4.98
C ILE A 76 12.99 9.10 5.05
N PRO A 77 12.12 9.90 4.41
CA PRO A 77 12.17 11.36 4.47
C PRO A 77 11.49 11.92 5.73
N PHE A 78 12.04 12.99 6.31
CA PHE A 78 11.41 13.72 7.39
C PHE A 78 10.14 14.45 6.93
N GLY A 79 9.17 14.55 7.83
CA GLY A 79 7.90 15.23 7.61
C GLY A 79 7.02 14.60 6.53
N LYS A 80 7.20 13.30 6.28
CA LYS A 80 6.47 12.49 5.30
C LYS A 80 6.11 11.13 5.89
N VAL A 81 5.21 10.44 5.20
CA VAL A 81 4.81 9.06 5.49
C VAL A 81 5.55 8.08 4.57
N THR A 82 6.12 7.05 5.17
CA THR A 82 6.78 5.91 4.53
C THR A 82 6.03 4.63 4.89
N LEU A 83 5.78 3.77 3.90
CA LEU A 83 5.26 2.42 4.15
C LEU A 83 6.40 1.41 4.18
N LEU A 84 6.40 0.52 5.16
CA LEU A 84 7.26 -0.67 5.17
C LEU A 84 6.37 -1.90 5.02
N GLN A 85 6.42 -2.54 3.86
CA GLN A 85 5.57 -3.69 3.54
C GLN A 85 6.36 -5.00 3.44
N GLY A 86 5.68 -6.14 3.60
CA GLY A 86 6.29 -7.47 3.49
C GLY A 86 5.34 -8.55 3.98
N ASP A 87 5.64 -9.81 3.71
CA ASP A 87 4.81 -10.91 4.17
C ASP A 87 4.93 -11.08 5.71
N PRO A 88 3.92 -11.66 6.40
CA PRO A 88 4.01 -11.95 7.82
C PRO A 88 5.23 -12.82 8.15
N GLY A 89 5.97 -12.47 9.21
CA GLY A 89 7.17 -13.20 9.62
C GLY A 89 8.46 -12.86 8.86
N ASP A 90 8.46 -11.87 7.95
CA ASP A 90 9.67 -11.46 7.24
C ASP A 90 10.58 -10.50 8.03
N GLY A 91 10.20 -10.13 9.26
CA GLY A 91 11.06 -9.35 10.17
C GLY A 91 10.88 -7.83 10.14
N LYS A 92 9.75 -7.31 9.62
CA LYS A 92 9.46 -5.86 9.52
C LYS A 92 9.60 -5.12 10.86
N SER A 93 8.91 -5.59 11.88
CA SER A 93 8.95 -5.02 13.23
C SER A 93 10.35 -5.11 13.82
N LYS A 94 11.05 -6.22 13.58
CA LYS A 94 12.44 -6.43 14.06
C LYS A 94 13.43 -5.49 13.39
N LEU A 95 13.29 -5.25 12.08
CA LEU A 95 14.05 -4.25 11.34
C LEU A 95 13.80 -2.86 11.92
N MET A 96 12.54 -2.46 12.10
CA MET A 96 12.22 -1.12 12.62
C MET A 96 12.64 -0.91 14.07
N LEU A 97 12.58 -1.93 14.92
CA LEU A 97 13.11 -1.86 16.29
C LEU A 97 14.63 -1.76 16.31
N SER A 98 15.33 -2.41 15.38
CA SER A 98 16.79 -2.30 15.26
C SER A 98 17.20 -0.89 14.77
N ILE A 99 16.46 -0.33 13.81
CA ILE A 99 16.62 1.06 13.37
C ILE A 99 16.34 2.02 14.53
N ALA A 100 15.25 1.83 15.26
CA ALA A 100 14.93 2.64 16.44
C ALA A 100 16.03 2.55 17.51
N ALA A 101 16.62 1.37 17.72
CA ALA A 101 17.71 1.19 18.67
C ALA A 101 18.96 2.01 18.29
N LEU A 102 19.36 2.00 17.02
CA LEU A 102 20.45 2.85 16.52
C LEU A 102 20.15 4.34 16.74
N LEU A 103 18.98 4.80 16.29
CA LEU A 103 18.55 6.20 16.40
C LEU A 103 18.44 6.67 17.85
N SER A 104 17.98 5.80 18.76
CA SER A 104 17.86 6.11 20.18
C SER A 104 19.20 6.43 20.86
N LYS A 105 20.31 6.03 20.25
CA LYS A 105 21.68 6.29 20.72
C LYS A 105 22.43 7.34 19.91
N GLY A 106 21.85 7.81 18.80
CA GLY A 106 22.58 8.65 17.84
C GLY A 106 23.66 7.86 17.10
N GLU A 107 23.42 6.56 16.88
CA GLU A 107 24.28 5.76 16.01
C GLU A 107 23.85 5.92 14.55
N ALA A 108 24.82 6.01 13.65
CA ALA A 108 24.59 6.13 12.23
C ALA A 108 23.73 4.96 11.71
N LEU A 109 22.84 5.26 10.78
CA LEU A 109 22.06 4.23 10.10
C LEU A 109 22.95 3.44 9.13
N PRO A 110 22.56 2.20 8.78
CA PRO A 110 23.36 1.33 7.94
C PRO A 110 23.68 1.96 6.59
N PHE A 111 24.93 1.82 6.17
CA PHE A 111 25.45 2.35 4.90
C PHE A 111 25.28 3.87 4.77
N THR A 112 25.36 4.58 5.90
CA THR A 112 25.39 6.05 5.95
C THR A 112 26.60 6.51 6.75
N ASP A 113 27.18 7.63 6.34
CA ASP A 113 28.26 8.31 7.05
C ASP A 113 27.77 9.58 7.77
N GLU A 114 26.45 9.71 7.95
CA GLU A 114 25.86 10.89 8.59
C GLU A 114 26.04 10.85 10.11
N GLU A 115 26.52 11.96 10.66
CA GLU A 115 26.50 12.17 12.11
C GLU A 115 25.04 12.26 12.59
N THR A 116 24.70 11.50 13.62
CA THR A 116 23.36 11.51 14.20
C THR A 116 23.43 11.80 15.69
N GLU A 117 22.47 12.58 16.18
CA GLU A 117 22.25 12.78 17.61
C GLU A 117 21.19 11.78 18.11
N PRO A 118 21.20 11.40 19.41
CA PRO A 118 20.14 10.59 19.99
C PRO A 118 18.75 11.18 19.72
N MET A 119 17.85 10.36 19.18
CA MET A 119 16.50 10.77 18.80
C MET A 119 15.44 10.06 19.64
N THR A 120 14.36 10.77 19.97
CA THR A 120 13.15 10.15 20.53
C THR A 120 12.32 9.50 19.43
N ILE A 121 11.89 8.25 19.68
CA ILE A 121 11.05 7.44 18.80
C ILE A 121 9.75 7.10 19.52
N ILE A 122 8.61 7.33 18.86
CA ILE A 122 7.33 6.77 19.28
C ILE A 122 7.13 5.45 18.55
N TYR A 123 6.89 4.37 19.29
CA TYR A 123 6.52 3.08 18.74
C TYR A 123 5.14 2.69 19.23
N GLN A 124 4.19 2.46 18.32
CA GLN A 124 2.87 1.97 18.67
C GLN A 124 2.63 0.63 17.98
N THR A 125 2.27 -0.38 18.77
CA THR A 125 1.85 -1.68 18.26
C THR A 125 0.59 -2.20 18.94
N THR A 126 -0.17 -2.99 18.19
CA THR A 126 -1.32 -3.78 18.70
C THR A 126 -1.09 -5.28 18.51
N GLU A 127 0.01 -5.68 17.85
CA GLU A 127 0.36 -7.08 17.59
C GLU A 127 1.20 -7.69 18.72
N ASP A 128 1.98 -6.88 19.45
CA ASP A 128 2.95 -7.32 20.45
C ASP A 128 2.81 -6.44 21.71
N ASP A 129 2.90 -7.03 22.91
CA ASP A 129 2.86 -6.27 24.15
C ASP A 129 4.20 -5.56 24.44
N ALA A 130 4.11 -4.39 25.08
CA ALA A 130 5.28 -3.54 25.31
C ALA A 130 6.29 -4.21 26.27
N ASP A 131 5.82 -4.83 27.33
CA ASP A 131 6.62 -5.33 28.45
C ASP A 131 7.30 -6.68 28.18
N ASP A 132 6.63 -7.60 27.48
CA ASP A 132 7.15 -8.94 27.21
C ASP A 132 7.80 -9.10 25.82
N THR A 133 7.52 -8.19 24.88
CA THR A 133 7.93 -8.36 23.49
C THR A 133 8.67 -7.16 22.93
N VAL A 134 8.08 -5.97 22.91
CA VAL A 134 8.69 -4.81 22.24
C VAL A 134 9.93 -4.32 22.98
N VAL A 135 9.82 -4.02 24.28
CA VAL A 135 10.92 -3.51 25.09
C VAL A 135 12.06 -4.53 25.18
N PRO A 136 11.83 -5.84 25.43
CA PRO A 136 12.90 -6.83 25.40
C PRO A 136 13.63 -6.92 24.06
N ARG A 137 12.91 -6.86 22.92
CA ARG A 137 13.53 -6.88 21.58
C ARG A 137 14.34 -5.61 21.32
N PHE A 138 13.80 -4.45 21.66
CA PHE A 138 14.50 -3.17 21.53
C PHE A 138 15.78 -3.11 22.38
N ASN A 139 15.70 -3.55 23.63
CA ASN A 139 16.85 -3.62 24.53
C ASN A 139 17.89 -4.64 24.02
N SER A 140 17.43 -5.77 23.48
CA SER A 140 18.33 -6.78 22.88
C SER A 140 19.07 -6.25 21.67
N ALA A 141 18.45 -5.35 20.90
CA ALA A 141 19.07 -4.61 19.80
C ALA A 141 20.01 -3.48 20.28
N GLY A 142 20.15 -3.31 21.60
CA GLY A 142 21.02 -2.31 22.23
C GLY A 142 20.42 -0.91 22.29
N GLY A 143 19.10 -0.78 22.22
CA GLY A 143 18.41 0.51 22.26
C GLY A 143 18.46 1.19 23.64
N ASN A 144 18.33 2.52 23.63
CA ASN A 144 18.20 3.33 24.83
C ASN A 144 16.72 3.56 25.16
N GLY A 145 16.23 2.93 26.23
CA GLY A 145 14.82 2.96 26.64
C GLY A 145 14.27 4.35 26.96
N GLU A 146 15.12 5.29 27.37
CA GLU A 146 14.71 6.69 27.65
C GLU A 146 14.21 7.41 26.39
N ASN A 147 14.64 6.93 25.21
CA ASN A 147 14.31 7.51 23.91
C ASN A 147 13.27 6.68 23.14
N LEU A 148 12.72 5.60 23.71
CA LEU A 148 11.62 4.84 23.14
C LEU A 148 10.35 5.08 23.96
N ILE A 149 9.35 5.72 23.35
CA ILE A 149 8.11 6.08 24.02
C ILE A 149 6.89 5.44 23.36
N PHE A 150 5.84 5.23 24.16
CA PHE A 150 4.58 4.64 23.77
C PHE A 150 3.45 5.60 24.12
N ILE A 151 2.42 5.69 23.28
CA ILE A 151 1.18 6.37 23.64
C ILE A 151 0.31 5.36 24.39
N LYS A 152 -0.17 5.75 25.57
CA LYS A 152 -1.08 4.89 26.33
C LYS A 152 -2.45 4.80 25.66
N GLU A 153 -2.94 3.58 25.51
CA GLU A 153 -4.23 3.28 24.89
C GLU A 153 -5.25 2.70 25.88
N ASP A 154 -4.94 2.70 27.19
CA ASP A 154 -5.76 2.12 28.26
C ASP A 154 -7.22 2.63 28.26
N GLU A 155 -7.42 3.92 27.95
CA GLU A 155 -8.75 4.56 27.92
C GLU A 155 -9.39 4.54 26.51
N LYS A 156 -8.57 4.63 25.46
CA LYS A 156 -9.02 4.76 24.08
C LYS A 156 -7.94 4.27 23.12
N SER A 157 -8.35 3.36 22.22
CA SER A 157 -7.57 2.93 21.06
C SER A 157 -7.10 4.12 20.22
N LEU A 158 -5.90 4.02 19.68
CA LEU A 158 -5.30 5.01 18.79
C LEU A 158 -5.74 4.73 17.35
N SER A 159 -6.00 5.79 16.60
CA SER A 159 -6.24 5.73 15.16
C SER A 159 -5.45 6.81 14.44
N PHE A 160 -5.34 6.69 13.12
CA PHE A 160 -4.63 7.68 12.30
C PHE A 160 -5.12 9.11 12.47
N GLY A 161 -6.43 9.31 12.66
CA GLY A 161 -7.03 10.62 12.93
C GLY A 161 -6.95 11.11 14.38
N ASP A 162 -6.24 10.41 15.28
CA ASP A 162 -6.18 10.79 16.70
C ASP A 162 -5.11 11.86 16.97
N ASN A 163 -5.56 13.01 17.50
CA ASN A 163 -4.70 14.16 17.81
C ASN A 163 -3.60 13.85 18.84
N ARG A 164 -3.75 12.80 19.66
CA ARG A 164 -2.71 12.36 20.62
C ARG A 164 -1.39 12.06 19.92
N ILE A 165 -1.41 11.67 18.64
CA ILE A 165 -0.20 11.46 17.85
C ILE A 165 0.60 12.75 17.72
N ALA A 166 -0.06 13.83 17.27
CA ALA A 166 0.59 15.14 17.12
C ALA A 166 1.08 15.68 18.47
N GLU A 167 0.23 15.59 19.51
CA GLU A 167 0.58 16.02 20.86
C GLU A 167 1.80 15.28 21.42
N ALA A 168 1.89 13.96 21.23
CA ALA A 168 3.04 13.17 21.67
C ALA A 168 4.31 13.53 20.90
N ILE A 169 4.22 13.69 19.56
CA ILE A 169 5.38 14.10 18.74
C ILE A 169 5.91 15.45 19.20
N GLU A 170 5.04 16.44 19.40
CA GLU A 170 5.43 17.78 19.82
C GLU A 170 5.99 17.79 21.24
N LYS A 171 5.32 17.12 22.18
CA LYS A 171 5.70 17.08 23.60
C LYS A 171 7.07 16.46 23.83
N TYR A 172 7.40 15.40 23.09
CA TYR A 172 8.64 14.64 23.26
C TYR A 172 9.66 14.89 22.14
N HIS A 173 9.37 15.86 21.25
CA HIS A 173 10.19 16.19 20.08
C HIS A 173 10.58 14.95 19.25
N ALA A 174 9.65 13.99 19.12
CA ALA A 174 9.91 12.73 18.45
C ALA A 174 10.27 12.95 16.98
N LYS A 175 11.33 12.27 16.54
CA LYS A 175 11.83 12.36 15.16
C LYS A 175 11.28 11.25 14.27
N LEU A 176 10.85 10.15 14.88
CA LEU A 176 10.29 8.99 14.22
C LEU A 176 9.04 8.50 14.97
N LEU A 177 7.96 8.27 14.23
CA LEU A 177 6.78 7.52 14.66
C LEU A 177 6.70 6.21 13.87
N ILE A 178 6.59 5.08 14.57
CA ILE A 178 6.37 3.76 13.98
C ILE A 178 4.99 3.26 14.38
N LEU A 179 4.16 2.90 13.40
CA LEU A 179 2.84 2.30 13.60
C LEU A 179 2.82 0.87 13.04
N ASP A 180 2.58 -0.10 13.90
CA ASP A 180 2.65 -1.54 13.57
C ASP A 180 1.42 -2.33 14.07
N PRO A 181 0.57 -2.93 13.21
CA PRO A 181 0.47 -2.79 11.77
C PRO A 181 -0.53 -1.70 11.35
N MET A 182 -0.47 -1.27 10.09
CA MET A 182 -1.39 -0.33 9.45
C MET A 182 -2.87 -0.67 9.70
N SER A 183 -3.23 -1.95 9.63
CA SER A 183 -4.62 -2.41 9.74
C SER A 183 -5.27 -2.11 11.09
N SER A 184 -4.47 -1.94 12.14
CA SER A 184 -5.00 -1.73 13.49
C SER A 184 -5.31 -0.27 13.80
N TYR A 185 -4.73 0.66 13.05
CA TYR A 185 -4.88 2.10 13.27
C TYR A 185 -5.77 2.79 12.23
N ILE A 186 -6.23 2.05 11.21
CA ILE A 186 -7.32 2.47 10.35
C ILE A 186 -8.59 2.37 11.21
N GLY A 187 -9.12 3.52 11.65
CA GLY A 187 -10.10 3.60 12.75
C GLY A 187 -11.30 2.66 12.63
N GLU A 188 -11.92 2.33 13.77
CA GLU A 188 -12.91 1.25 13.95
C GLU A 188 -14.12 1.29 12.99
N ASN A 189 -14.48 2.47 12.48
CA ASN A 189 -15.60 2.66 11.54
C ASN A 189 -15.16 2.71 10.06
N CYS A 190 -13.87 2.54 9.77
CA CYS A 190 -13.29 2.67 8.44
C CYS A 190 -13.06 1.29 7.83
N SER A 191 -13.68 1.04 6.69
CA SER A 191 -13.36 -0.17 5.91
C SER A 191 -12.06 0.05 5.15
N MET A 192 -11.05 -0.81 5.34
CA MET A 192 -9.82 -0.81 4.53
C MET A 192 -10.09 -0.93 3.01
N ASN A 193 -11.28 -1.41 2.64
CA ASN A 193 -11.73 -1.53 1.26
C ASN A 193 -12.46 -0.26 0.76
N ASN A 194 -12.79 0.68 1.65
CA ASN A 194 -13.33 1.99 1.29
C ASN A 194 -12.19 3.00 1.14
N ALA A 195 -11.80 3.18 -0.12
CA ALA A 195 -10.78 4.12 -0.56
C ALA A 195 -10.93 5.55 -0.01
N ASN A 196 -12.16 6.06 0.10
CA ASN A 196 -12.39 7.46 0.48
C ASN A 196 -12.20 7.69 1.99
N GLU A 197 -12.68 6.77 2.83
CA GLU A 197 -12.51 6.83 4.28
C GLU A 197 -11.04 6.63 4.66
N THR A 198 -10.38 5.65 4.03
CA THR A 198 -8.97 5.36 4.32
C THR A 198 -8.06 6.54 3.94
N ARG A 199 -8.37 7.24 2.83
CA ARG A 199 -7.66 8.47 2.44
C ARG A 199 -7.80 9.59 3.46
N ALA A 200 -8.99 9.78 4.04
CA ALA A 200 -9.22 10.87 5.00
C ALA A 200 -8.37 10.70 6.27
N GLU A 201 -8.35 9.48 6.81
CA GLU A 201 -7.50 9.09 7.94
C GLU A 201 -6.01 9.25 7.61
N PHE A 202 -5.59 8.81 6.42
CA PHE A 202 -4.20 8.94 5.98
C PHE A 202 -3.77 10.41 5.77
N ASN A 203 -4.69 11.26 5.31
CA ASN A 203 -4.44 12.69 5.15
C ASN A 203 -4.17 13.38 6.49
N HIS A 204 -4.80 12.92 7.58
CA HIS A 204 -4.49 13.41 8.92
C HIS A 204 -3.02 13.14 9.26
N LEU A 205 -2.55 11.89 9.11
CA LEU A 205 -1.13 11.56 9.34
C LEU A 205 -0.17 12.33 8.44
N ILE A 206 -0.53 12.55 7.16
CA ILE A 206 0.29 13.38 6.26
C ILE A 206 0.41 14.81 6.79
N ALA A 207 -0.69 15.38 7.31
CA ALA A 207 -0.68 16.71 7.91
C ALA A 207 0.17 16.74 9.17
N VAL A 208 0.04 15.74 10.06
CA VAL A 208 0.86 15.62 11.27
C VAL A 208 2.35 15.52 10.93
N ALA A 209 2.73 14.65 9.99
CA ALA A 209 4.12 14.54 9.53
C ALA A 209 4.63 15.89 9.01
N LYS A 210 3.88 16.53 8.11
CA LYS A 210 4.26 17.81 7.51
C LYS A 210 4.45 18.91 8.55
N ASN A 211 3.53 19.03 9.51
CA ASN A 211 3.51 20.12 10.47
C ASN A 211 4.58 19.95 11.56
N THR A 212 4.83 18.71 11.99
CA THR A 212 5.80 18.41 13.05
C THR A 212 7.22 18.18 12.52
N GLY A 213 7.37 17.85 11.23
CA GLY A 213 8.63 17.41 10.64
C GLY A 213 9.02 15.97 11.02
N CYS A 214 8.19 15.24 11.77
CA CYS A 214 8.44 13.86 12.15
C CYS A 214 8.38 12.91 10.94
N ALA A 215 9.31 11.96 10.86
CA ALA A 215 9.21 10.85 9.92
C ALA A 215 8.18 9.84 10.45
N ILE A 216 7.20 9.47 9.62
CA ILE A 216 6.20 8.47 10.00
C ILE A 216 6.42 7.21 9.16
N VAL A 217 6.65 6.07 9.82
CA VAL A 217 6.75 4.76 9.21
C VAL A 217 5.55 3.92 9.62
N ILE A 218 4.83 3.36 8.64
CA ILE A 218 3.69 2.49 8.89
C ILE A 218 4.02 1.11 8.34
N ILE A 219 3.99 0.11 9.21
CA ILE A 219 4.25 -1.29 8.85
C ILE A 219 2.97 -1.89 8.28
N ALA A 220 3.04 -2.48 7.09
CA ALA A 220 1.90 -3.11 6.44
C ALA A 220 2.21 -4.55 6.02
N HIS A 221 1.21 -5.42 6.10
CA HIS A 221 1.30 -6.73 5.46
C HIS A 221 1.02 -6.59 3.97
N MET A 222 1.71 -7.37 3.13
CA MET A 222 1.38 -7.43 1.69
C MET A 222 0.15 -8.31 1.44
N ASN A 223 -0.57 -8.04 0.36
CA ASN A 223 -1.67 -8.90 -0.08
C ASN A 223 -1.13 -10.27 -0.55
N LYS A 224 -1.95 -11.31 -0.38
CA LYS A 224 -1.62 -12.70 -0.78
C LYS A 224 -1.63 -12.91 -2.30
N MET A 225 -2.02 -11.92 -3.08
CA MET A 225 -2.08 -12.06 -4.53
C MET A 225 -0.67 -11.97 -5.12
N ARG A 226 -0.34 -12.94 -5.98
CA ARG A 226 0.95 -13.08 -6.66
C ARG A 226 1.08 -12.10 -7.84
N ASP A 227 0.80 -10.82 -7.63
CA ASP A 227 1.28 -9.82 -8.58
C ASP A 227 2.80 -9.75 -8.44
N THR A 228 3.49 -9.67 -9.58
CA THR A 228 4.95 -9.56 -9.57
C THR A 228 5.41 -8.16 -9.23
N ASN A 229 4.55 -7.14 -9.40
CA ASN A 229 4.90 -5.78 -9.03
C ASN A 229 4.56 -5.53 -7.55
N PRO A 230 5.57 -5.23 -6.70
CA PRO A 230 5.36 -5.03 -5.27
C PRO A 230 4.52 -3.80 -4.92
N LEU A 231 4.39 -2.81 -5.82
CA LEU A 231 3.54 -1.64 -5.61
C LEU A 231 2.06 -2.04 -5.47
N TYR A 232 1.60 -3.00 -6.27
CA TYR A 232 0.22 -3.51 -6.25
C TYR A 232 -0.03 -4.55 -5.16
N ARG A 233 1.01 -4.90 -4.41
CA ARG A 233 0.92 -5.81 -3.27
C ARG A 233 0.71 -5.09 -1.94
N THR A 234 0.77 -3.76 -1.89
CA THR A 234 0.38 -2.97 -0.71
C THR A 234 -1.06 -3.32 -0.32
N ASN A 235 -1.28 -3.83 0.89
CA ASN A 235 -2.62 -4.12 1.39
C ASN A 235 -3.37 -2.82 1.70
N GLY A 236 -4.66 -2.75 1.36
CA GLY A 236 -5.47 -1.54 1.39
C GLY A 236 -5.72 -0.93 -0.01
N SER A 237 -6.19 0.32 -0.05
CA SER A 237 -6.43 1.02 -1.32
C SER A 237 -5.11 1.39 -2.01
N ILE A 238 -5.10 1.36 -3.35
CA ILE A 238 -4.07 1.99 -4.21
C ILE A 238 -3.73 3.40 -3.75
N ASP A 239 -4.69 4.06 -3.12
CA ASP A 239 -4.59 5.41 -2.62
C ASP A 239 -3.63 5.58 -1.45
N ILE A 240 -3.48 4.56 -0.60
CA ILE A 240 -2.53 4.54 0.50
C ILE A 240 -1.11 4.53 -0.08
N ALA A 241 -0.87 3.62 -1.04
CA ALA A 241 0.38 3.57 -1.78
C ALA A 241 0.63 4.86 -2.57
N GLY A 242 -0.42 5.48 -3.11
CA GLY A 242 -0.36 6.78 -3.79
C GLY A 242 0.06 7.92 -2.86
N ALA A 243 -0.47 7.94 -1.63
CA ALA A 243 -0.26 8.98 -0.63
C ALA A 243 1.14 8.92 0.02
N ALA A 244 1.67 7.72 0.25
CA ALA A 244 3.02 7.53 0.80
C ALA A 244 4.09 8.09 -0.14
N ARG A 245 5.11 8.74 0.43
CA ARG A 245 6.21 9.35 -0.35
C ARG A 245 7.39 8.42 -0.56
N SER A 246 7.52 7.44 0.33
CA SER A 246 8.36 6.28 0.11
C SER A 246 7.60 4.99 0.44
N ILE A 247 7.92 3.93 -0.30
CA ILE A 247 7.45 2.57 -0.01
C ILE A 247 8.67 1.66 -0.03
N LEU A 248 8.97 1.07 1.13
CA LEU A 248 9.98 0.04 1.33
C LEU A 248 9.28 -1.30 1.38
N ALA A 249 9.93 -2.34 0.87
CA ALA A 249 9.43 -3.69 0.94
C ALA A 249 10.51 -4.66 1.40
N ILE A 250 10.15 -5.58 2.28
CA ILE A 250 10.99 -6.69 2.72
C ILE A 250 10.59 -7.93 1.95
N THR A 251 11.59 -8.66 1.48
CA THR A 251 11.39 -9.96 0.85
C THR A 251 12.54 -10.90 1.19
N ARG A 252 12.28 -12.20 1.21
CA ARG A 252 13.31 -13.23 1.44
C ARG A 252 14.33 -13.28 0.30
N THR A 253 15.53 -13.80 0.57
CA THR A 253 16.48 -14.11 -0.49
C THR A 253 16.21 -15.52 -1.04
N PRO A 254 16.66 -15.86 -2.26
CA PRO A 254 16.61 -17.23 -2.78
C PRO A 254 17.65 -18.16 -2.12
N ASN A 255 18.50 -17.63 -1.23
CA ASN A 255 19.57 -18.37 -0.57
C ASN A 255 18.98 -19.35 0.46
N LYS A 256 18.98 -20.64 0.12
CA LYS A 256 18.46 -21.69 1.00
C LYS A 256 19.39 -22.02 2.16
N GLU A 257 20.67 -21.68 2.05
CA GLU A 257 21.67 -21.93 3.09
C GLU A 257 21.57 -20.88 4.21
N ALA A 258 21.03 -19.69 3.90
CA ALA A 258 20.80 -18.60 4.85
C ALA A 258 19.32 -18.17 4.86
N PRO A 259 18.41 -18.98 5.43
CA PRO A 259 16.96 -18.74 5.38
C PRO A 259 16.50 -17.51 6.17
N ALA A 260 17.37 -16.91 6.99
CA ALA A 260 17.12 -15.68 7.73
C ALA A 260 17.45 -14.41 6.93
N GLU A 261 18.12 -14.53 5.77
CA GLU A 261 18.43 -13.39 4.90
C GLU A 261 17.18 -12.78 4.27
N ARG A 262 17.17 -11.45 4.19
CA ARG A 262 16.12 -10.63 3.61
C ARG A 262 16.74 -9.51 2.78
N TYR A 263 16.07 -9.15 1.70
CA TYR A 263 16.26 -7.88 1.03
C TYR A 263 15.25 -6.86 1.56
N MET A 264 15.72 -5.66 1.90
CA MET A 264 14.91 -4.45 1.90
C MET A 264 15.12 -3.73 0.58
N VAL A 265 14.05 -3.46 -0.16
CA VAL A 265 14.06 -2.75 -1.44
C VAL A 265 13.12 -1.56 -1.43
N GLN A 266 13.47 -0.50 -2.16
CA GLN A 266 12.59 0.65 -2.31
C GLN A 266 11.70 0.50 -3.55
N VAL A 267 10.40 0.29 -3.33
CA VAL A 267 9.38 0.13 -4.36
C VAL A 267 8.97 1.47 -4.98
N LYS A 268 9.02 2.53 -4.18
CA LYS A 268 8.60 3.87 -4.59
C LYS A 268 9.43 4.92 -3.86
N SER A 269 9.91 5.90 -4.61
CA SER A 269 10.44 7.16 -4.07
C SER A 269 9.90 8.32 -4.91
N ASN A 270 9.27 9.29 -4.27
CA ASN A 270 8.75 10.48 -4.95
C ASN A 270 9.69 11.68 -4.85
N LEU A 271 10.70 11.63 -3.98
CA LEU A 271 11.51 12.78 -3.59
C LEU A 271 13.00 12.62 -3.95
N ALA A 272 13.39 11.42 -4.39
CA ALA A 272 14.74 11.08 -4.83
C ALA A 272 14.67 9.88 -5.80
N PRO A 273 15.75 9.54 -6.53
CA PRO A 273 15.90 8.22 -7.11
C PRO A 273 15.73 7.12 -6.04
N THR A 274 15.32 5.93 -6.47
CA THR A 274 15.25 4.77 -5.56
C THR A 274 16.64 4.37 -5.10
N GLY A 275 16.80 4.12 -3.80
CA GLY A 275 18.05 3.65 -3.20
C GLY A 275 18.38 2.20 -3.54
N SER A 276 19.62 1.83 -3.17
CA SER A 276 20.13 0.47 -3.23
C SER A 276 19.26 -0.50 -2.43
N ALA A 277 19.27 -1.77 -2.80
CA ALA A 277 18.74 -2.81 -1.95
C ALA A 277 19.69 -3.05 -0.77
N ILE A 278 19.13 -3.32 0.40
CA ILE A 278 19.89 -3.66 1.60
C ILE A 278 19.65 -5.13 1.93
N LEU A 279 20.72 -5.91 1.96
CA LEU A 279 20.74 -7.28 2.47
C LEU A 279 20.93 -7.23 3.99
N PHE A 280 20.04 -7.88 4.72
CA PHE A 280 20.16 -8.06 6.17
C PHE A 280 19.73 -9.46 6.58
N GLU A 281 20.17 -9.90 7.75
CA GLU A 281 19.76 -11.17 8.36
C GLU A 281 18.89 -10.93 9.59
N VAL A 282 17.81 -11.70 9.73
CA VAL A 282 16.99 -11.70 10.94
C VAL A 282 17.69 -12.52 12.02
N ALA A 283 18.46 -11.84 12.87
CA ALA A 283 19.22 -12.44 13.98
C ALA A 283 18.38 -12.57 15.26
N GLU A 284 18.93 -13.14 16.33
CA GLU A 284 18.25 -13.25 17.63
C GLU A 284 18.00 -11.87 18.27
N LYS A 285 19.04 -11.02 18.29
CA LYS A 285 19.05 -9.72 18.97
C LYS A 285 18.48 -8.56 18.15
N GLY A 286 18.12 -8.77 16.90
CA GLY A 286 17.68 -7.69 16.02
C GLY A 286 17.79 -8.11 14.56
N VAL A 287 18.35 -7.24 13.73
CA VAL A 287 18.81 -7.57 12.38
C VAL A 287 20.28 -7.21 12.23
N ASP A 288 20.99 -8.01 11.45
CA ASP A 288 22.38 -7.74 11.07
C ASP A 288 22.39 -7.22 9.63
N PHE A 289 22.83 -5.97 9.43
CA PHE A 289 22.96 -5.39 8.11
C PHE A 289 24.25 -5.89 7.44
N ILE A 290 24.11 -6.56 6.30
CA ILE A 290 25.21 -7.30 5.64
C ILE A 290 25.85 -6.45 4.55
N SER A 291 25.06 -5.98 3.59
CA SER A 291 25.55 -5.21 2.45
C SER A 291 24.45 -4.40 1.78
N GLU A 292 24.86 -3.39 1.01
CA GLU A 292 24.03 -2.72 0.02
C GLU A 292 24.39 -3.20 -1.40
N MET A 293 23.40 -3.25 -2.30
CA MET A 293 23.60 -3.67 -3.69
C MET A 293 22.62 -3.03 -4.65
N GLU A 294 23.04 -2.89 -5.91
CA GLU A 294 22.14 -2.51 -6.99
C GLU A 294 21.16 -3.66 -7.28
N MET A 295 19.91 -3.46 -6.89
CA MET A 295 18.82 -4.38 -7.20
C MET A 295 17.51 -3.63 -7.12
N THR A 296 16.69 -3.76 -8.17
CA THR A 296 15.34 -3.20 -8.21
C THR A 296 14.38 -4.02 -7.34
N ALA A 297 13.27 -3.41 -6.94
CA ALA A 297 12.24 -4.13 -6.22
C ALA A 297 11.67 -5.29 -7.05
N GLU A 298 11.46 -5.09 -8.36
CA GLU A 298 11.00 -6.13 -9.26
C GLU A 298 11.94 -7.34 -9.30
N GLU A 299 13.26 -7.12 -9.35
CA GLU A 299 14.26 -8.20 -9.35
C GLU A 299 14.24 -8.99 -8.04
N ALA A 300 14.18 -8.29 -6.89
CA ALA A 300 14.12 -8.94 -5.58
C ALA A 300 12.88 -9.84 -5.45
N PHE A 301 11.71 -9.35 -5.83
CA PHE A 301 10.47 -10.13 -5.76
C PHE A 301 10.39 -11.25 -6.81
N GLN A 302 11.01 -11.07 -7.99
CA GLN A 302 11.11 -12.12 -9.01
C GLN A 302 12.04 -13.26 -8.58
N SER A 303 13.09 -12.98 -7.81
CA SER A 303 14.06 -13.98 -7.34
C SER A 303 13.40 -15.08 -6.48
N LEU A 304 12.34 -14.72 -5.74
CA LEU A 304 11.54 -15.63 -4.91
C LEU A 304 10.34 -16.24 -5.60
N ALA A 305 9.83 -15.59 -6.66
CA ALA A 305 8.70 -16.13 -7.38
C ALA A 305 9.08 -17.54 -7.82
N PRO A 306 8.31 -18.60 -7.45
CA PRO A 306 8.59 -19.93 -7.95
C PRO A 306 8.62 -19.81 -9.46
N LYS A 307 9.78 -20.06 -10.09
CA LYS A 307 10.00 -19.90 -11.54
C LYS A 307 8.70 -20.31 -12.22
N ARG A 308 7.95 -19.32 -12.71
CA ARG A 308 6.52 -19.48 -13.04
C ARG A 308 6.44 -20.34 -14.29
N GLY A 309 6.53 -21.65 -14.08
CA GLY A 309 7.20 -22.55 -15.01
C GLY A 309 8.67 -22.15 -15.22
N ARG A 310 9.60 -23.11 -15.26
CA ARG A 310 10.57 -23.07 -16.36
C ARG A 310 9.76 -22.70 -17.63
N PRO A 311 10.20 -21.81 -18.53
CA PRO A 311 9.74 -21.94 -19.91
C PRO A 311 9.90 -23.42 -20.22
N ASN A 312 8.77 -24.14 -20.39
CA ASN A 312 8.79 -25.60 -20.43
C ASN A 312 9.89 -25.94 -21.43
N ASP A 313 10.85 -26.82 -21.13
CA ASP A 313 11.94 -27.06 -22.10
C ASP A 313 11.35 -27.42 -23.48
N LYS A 314 10.12 -27.97 -23.48
CA LYS A 314 9.26 -28.16 -24.67
C LYS A 314 8.84 -26.87 -25.39
N GLU A 315 8.53 -25.79 -24.69
CA GLU A 315 8.23 -24.47 -25.28
C GLU A 315 9.46 -23.77 -25.84
N ILE A 316 10.63 -23.88 -25.21
CA ILE A 316 11.90 -23.39 -25.77
C ILE A 316 12.23 -24.18 -27.04
N LYS A 317 12.24 -25.51 -26.95
CA LYS A 317 12.49 -26.39 -28.10
C LYS A 317 11.48 -26.18 -29.22
N ALA A 318 10.19 -25.97 -28.91
CA ALA A 318 9.18 -25.66 -29.92
C ALA A 318 9.42 -24.29 -30.58
N LYS A 319 9.92 -23.30 -29.83
CA LYS A 319 10.28 -21.99 -30.38
C LYS A 319 11.48 -22.11 -31.33
N GLU A 320 12.54 -22.81 -30.91
CA GLU A 320 13.73 -23.05 -31.74
C GLU A 320 13.37 -23.83 -33.01
N PHE A 321 12.55 -24.87 -32.88
CA PHE A 321 12.05 -25.64 -34.01
C PHE A 321 11.21 -24.78 -34.98
N LEU A 322 10.39 -23.87 -34.46
CA LEU A 322 9.63 -22.91 -35.28
C LEU A 322 10.52 -21.92 -36.03
N LEU A 323 11.55 -21.39 -35.37
CA LEU A 323 12.50 -20.46 -35.99
C LEU A 323 13.29 -21.17 -37.10
N GLU A 324 13.76 -22.38 -36.85
CA GLU A 324 14.51 -23.18 -37.82
C GLU A 324 13.65 -23.56 -39.04
N MET A 325 12.39 -23.95 -38.82
CA MET A 325 11.48 -24.33 -39.89
C MET A 325 11.11 -23.15 -40.81
N LEU A 326 11.01 -21.93 -40.26
CA LEU A 326 10.59 -20.74 -40.98
C LEU A 326 11.76 -19.85 -41.43
N LYS A 327 13.02 -20.31 -41.25
CA LYS A 327 14.22 -19.54 -41.60
C LYS A 327 14.32 -19.28 -43.11
N ASP A 328 13.88 -20.25 -43.92
CA ASP A 328 14.00 -20.23 -45.38
C ASP A 328 12.78 -19.61 -46.07
N GLY A 329 11.79 -19.14 -45.30
CA GLY A 329 10.63 -18.44 -45.83
C GLY A 329 9.30 -18.82 -45.18
N GLU A 330 8.22 -18.38 -45.81
CA GLU A 330 6.87 -18.66 -45.35
C GLU A 330 6.46 -20.12 -45.64
N MET A 331 5.68 -20.70 -44.74
CA MET A 331 5.14 -22.06 -44.86
C MET A 331 3.66 -22.11 -44.53
N LEU A 332 2.95 -23.14 -45.00
CA LEU A 332 1.55 -23.37 -44.65
C LEU A 332 1.41 -23.62 -43.13
N SER A 333 0.44 -22.94 -42.52
CA SER A 333 0.13 -23.06 -41.08
C SER A 333 -0.20 -24.50 -40.69
N SER A 334 -0.90 -25.24 -41.56
CA SER A 334 -1.23 -26.66 -41.36
C SER A 334 0.03 -27.51 -41.25
N ASP A 335 0.96 -27.32 -42.19
CA ASP A 335 2.18 -28.12 -42.30
C ASP A 335 3.13 -27.82 -41.14
N CYS A 336 3.17 -26.55 -40.71
CA CYS A 336 3.89 -26.13 -39.51
C CYS A 336 3.34 -26.80 -38.24
N GLU A 337 2.01 -26.82 -38.08
CA GLU A 337 1.36 -27.47 -36.93
C GLU A 337 1.59 -28.99 -36.94
N GLU A 338 1.47 -29.63 -38.10
CA GLU A 338 1.70 -31.07 -38.27
C GLU A 338 3.14 -31.47 -37.92
N ARG A 339 4.14 -30.73 -38.41
CA ARG A 339 5.57 -30.99 -38.11
C ARG A 339 5.89 -30.80 -36.63
N LEU A 340 5.29 -29.80 -35.98
CA LEU A 340 5.45 -29.57 -34.55
C LEU A 340 4.76 -30.65 -33.70
N GLU A 341 3.59 -31.11 -34.13
CA GLU A 341 2.90 -32.23 -33.47
C GLU A 341 3.67 -33.54 -33.62
N ALA A 342 4.22 -33.81 -34.81
CA ALA A 342 5.11 -34.95 -35.07
C ALA A 342 6.40 -34.90 -34.24
N ALA A 343 6.92 -33.70 -33.96
CA ALA A 343 8.03 -33.47 -33.04
C ALA A 343 7.64 -33.58 -31.54
N GLY A 344 6.38 -33.92 -31.23
CA GLY A 344 5.90 -34.21 -29.88
C GLY A 344 5.40 -32.99 -29.09
N PHE A 345 5.12 -31.87 -29.76
CA PHE A 345 4.58 -30.67 -29.13
C PHE A 345 3.04 -30.66 -29.14
N LYS A 346 2.42 -30.29 -28.01
CA LYS A 346 0.96 -30.13 -27.92
C LYS A 346 0.53 -28.79 -28.53
N LYS A 347 -0.68 -28.71 -29.09
CA LYS A 347 -1.28 -27.47 -29.64
C LYS A 347 -1.15 -26.24 -28.74
N SER A 348 -1.32 -26.41 -27.43
CA SER A 348 -1.17 -25.32 -26.45
C SER A 348 0.26 -24.80 -26.32
N THR A 349 1.27 -25.66 -26.48
CA THR A 349 2.70 -25.29 -26.53
C THR A 349 3.04 -24.60 -27.85
N ILE A 350 2.53 -25.11 -28.97
CA ILE A 350 2.70 -24.52 -30.30
C ILE A 350 2.19 -23.08 -30.33
N LYS A 351 0.96 -22.84 -29.83
CA LYS A 351 0.37 -21.50 -29.77
C LYS A 351 1.22 -20.51 -28.97
N LYS A 352 1.82 -20.95 -27.87
CA LYS A 352 2.70 -20.12 -27.02
C LYS A 352 4.05 -19.86 -27.70
N ALA A 353 4.67 -20.90 -28.26
CA ALA A 353 5.92 -20.81 -28.98
C ALA A 353 5.82 -19.87 -30.20
N LYS A 354 4.75 -20.00 -30.99
CA LYS A 354 4.43 -19.10 -32.11
C LYS A 354 4.37 -17.63 -31.69
N LYS A 355 3.66 -17.33 -30.59
CA LYS A 355 3.57 -15.96 -30.04
C LYS A 355 4.95 -15.43 -29.62
N LYS A 356 5.77 -16.25 -28.95
CA LYS A 356 7.11 -15.87 -28.49
C LYS A 356 8.18 -15.81 -29.59
N ALA A 357 7.99 -16.55 -30.67
CA ALA A 357 8.83 -16.50 -31.87
C ALA A 357 8.52 -15.29 -32.75
N GLY A 358 7.45 -14.54 -32.45
CA GLY A 358 7.04 -13.40 -33.28
C GLY A 358 6.48 -13.80 -34.65
N VAL A 359 6.08 -15.07 -34.82
CA VAL A 359 5.59 -15.59 -36.11
C VAL A 359 4.33 -14.85 -36.54
N ILE A 360 4.37 -14.32 -37.77
CA ILE A 360 3.27 -13.61 -38.41
C ILE A 360 2.39 -14.60 -39.15
N SER A 361 1.07 -14.44 -39.06
CA SER A 361 0.11 -15.24 -39.82
C SER A 361 -0.52 -14.41 -40.93
N ARG A 362 -0.36 -14.83 -42.19
CA ARG A 362 -0.97 -14.18 -43.36
C ARG A 362 -1.93 -15.13 -44.05
N LYS A 363 -3.11 -14.63 -44.42
CA LYS A 363 -4.11 -15.40 -45.18
C LYS A 363 -3.95 -15.11 -46.66
N ARG A 364 -3.86 -16.14 -47.49
CA ARG A 364 -3.90 -16.03 -48.97
C ARG A 364 -4.97 -16.98 -49.50
N GLY A 365 -6.01 -16.42 -50.10
CA GLY A 365 -7.21 -17.17 -50.47
C GLY A 365 -7.85 -17.82 -49.24
N PHE A 366 -8.00 -19.16 -49.27
CA PHE A 366 -8.54 -19.95 -48.16
C PHE A 366 -7.46 -20.52 -47.23
N LEU A 367 -6.18 -20.27 -47.50
CA LEU A 367 -5.06 -20.87 -46.77
C LEU A 367 -4.35 -19.85 -45.85
N TRP A 368 -3.80 -20.35 -44.75
CA TRP A 368 -3.03 -19.58 -43.78
C TRP A 368 -1.54 -19.94 -43.87
N TYR A 369 -0.69 -18.92 -43.88
CA TYR A 369 0.76 -19.03 -43.95
C TYR A 369 1.40 -18.42 -42.71
N TRP A 370 2.47 -19.04 -42.23
CA TRP A 370 3.32 -18.56 -41.14
C TRP A 370 4.65 -18.10 -41.71
N SER A 371 5.16 -16.97 -41.23
CA SER A 371 6.49 -16.46 -41.58
C SER A 371 7.12 -15.76 -40.37
N LEU A 372 8.44 -15.64 -40.36
CA LEU A 372 9.12 -14.74 -39.45
C LEU A 372 8.93 -13.27 -39.90
N PRO A 373 9.02 -12.31 -38.98
CA PRO A 373 9.10 -10.90 -39.34
C PRO A 373 10.37 -10.70 -40.17
N MET A 374 10.24 -10.19 -41.39
CA MET A 374 11.41 -9.71 -42.14
C MET A 374 12.03 -8.57 -41.34
N GLY A 375 13.30 -8.71 -40.95
CA GLY A 375 14.09 -7.55 -40.52
C GLY A 375 14.09 -6.51 -41.62
N ASP A 376 14.11 -5.23 -41.26
CA ASP A 376 14.02 -4.09 -42.18
C ASP A 376 14.93 -4.28 -43.41
N ILE A 377 14.32 -4.66 -44.54
CA ILE A 377 14.96 -4.53 -45.85
C ILE A 377 14.79 -3.06 -46.23
N PRO A 378 15.88 -2.30 -46.46
CA PRO A 378 15.77 -0.93 -46.95
C PRO A 378 14.98 -0.94 -48.25
N ARG A 379 13.91 -0.13 -48.31
CA ARG A 379 13.20 0.10 -49.58
C ARG A 379 14.13 0.90 -50.49
N GLU A 380 14.49 0.33 -51.63
CA GLU A 380 14.97 1.11 -52.79
C GLU A 380 13.86 2.02 -53.33
#